data_AF-A0A367IQ08-F1
#
_entry.id   AF-A0A367IQ08-F1
#
_cell.length_a   1.000
_cell.length_b   1.000
_cell.length_c   1.000
_cell.angle_alpha   90.00
_cell.angle_beta   90.00
_cell.angle_gamma   90.00
#
_symmetry.space_group_name_H-M   'P 1'
#
loop_
_entity.id
_entity.type
_entity.pdbx_description
1 polymer ?
#
loop_
_entity_poly.entity_id
_entity_poly.type
_entity_poly.pdbx_seq_one_letter_code
_entity_poly.pdbx_strand_id
1 'polypeptide(L)'
;MTQFTKLVDEKFTAAKEKKALFSIDAIQAEKESGGIKFEITCAPALAKKPTNEDKSQEKVNPFLNPNPDLVVKELDEHLILLNKFAVIPNHLLLVTKEQKSQEELLLPNDLYETYKILQEFGSPLLAFYNCGKNSGA
;
A
#
# COMPACT_ATOMS: atom_id res chain seq x y z
N MET A 1 11.04 2.23 -18.19
CA MET A 1 9.84 2.52 -17.38
C MET A 1 8.63 2.06 -18.18
N THR A 2 7.77 1.20 -17.64
CA THR A 2 6.61 0.69 -18.39
C THR A 2 5.47 1.72 -18.37
N GLN A 3 4.43 1.48 -19.19
CA GLN A 3 3.24 2.32 -19.16
C GLN A 3 2.55 2.29 -17.78
N PHE A 4 2.59 1.13 -17.10
CA PHE A 4 2.01 0.98 -15.77
C PHE A 4 2.83 1.73 -14.70
N THR A 5 4.16 1.67 -14.71
CA THR A 5 5.00 2.47 -13.79
C THR A 5 4.69 3.96 -13.94
N LYS A 6 4.63 4.44 -15.19
CA LYS A 6 4.37 5.85 -15.49
C LYS A 6 3.00 6.29 -14.96
N LEU A 7 1.97 5.47 -15.13
CA LEU A 7 0.64 5.74 -14.59
C LEU A 7 0.67 5.85 -13.05
N VAL A 8 1.39 4.95 -12.38
CA VAL A 8 1.54 4.96 -10.93
C VAL A 8 2.26 6.23 -10.46
N ASP A 9 3.35 6.62 -11.12
CA ASP A 9 4.12 7.84 -10.82
C ASP A 9 3.27 9.11 -10.98
N GLU A 10 2.52 9.21 -12.08
CA GLU A 10 1.61 10.33 -12.36
C GLU A 10 0.50 10.42 -11.30
N LYS A 11 -0.12 9.27 -10.96
CA LYS A 11 -1.15 9.19 -9.92
C LYS A 11 -0.60 9.54 -8.55
N PHE A 12 0.59 9.06 -8.20
CA PHE A 12 1.23 9.36 -6.92
C PHE A 12 1.51 10.85 -6.77
N THR A 13 2.06 11.47 -7.81
CA THR A 13 2.36 12.91 -7.84
C THR A 13 1.08 13.73 -7.69
N ALA A 14 0.05 13.44 -8.50
CA ALA A 14 -1.22 14.14 -8.44
C ALA A 14 -1.94 13.97 -7.09
N ALA A 15 -1.93 12.75 -6.51
CA ALA A 15 -2.54 12.49 -5.21
C ALA A 15 -1.81 13.24 -4.08
N LYS A 16 -0.49 13.35 -4.17
CA LYS A 16 0.33 14.13 -3.23
C LYS A 16 0.04 15.63 -3.32
N GLU A 17 -0.03 16.19 -4.52
CA GLU A 17 -0.37 17.60 -4.75
C GLU A 17 -1.76 17.95 -4.20
N LYS A 18 -2.74 17.06 -4.40
CA LYS A 18 -4.10 17.20 -3.87
C LYS A 18 -4.23 16.92 -2.37
N LYS A 19 -3.14 16.53 -1.69
CA LYS A 19 -3.13 16.09 -0.29
C LYS A 19 -4.07 14.90 -0.03
N ALA A 20 -4.36 14.12 -1.06
CA ALA A 20 -5.02 12.82 -0.95
C ALA A 20 -4.06 11.75 -0.44
N LEU A 21 -2.76 11.89 -0.75
CA LEU A 21 -1.65 11.05 -0.30
C LEU A 21 -0.62 11.87 0.48
N PHE A 22 -0.08 11.27 1.53
CA PHE A 22 0.98 11.82 2.37
C PHE A 22 2.22 10.93 2.26
N SER A 23 3.29 11.46 1.66
CA SER A 23 4.61 10.82 1.72
C SER A 23 5.23 11.07 3.09
N ILE A 24 5.69 10.01 3.75
CA ILE A 24 6.35 10.09 5.05
C ILE A 24 7.84 10.07 4.83
N ASP A 25 8.53 11.12 5.28
CA ASP A 25 9.98 11.18 5.22
C ASP A 25 10.60 10.10 6.11
N ALA A 26 11.54 9.36 5.54
CA ALA A 26 12.27 8.31 6.21
C ALA A 26 13.72 8.28 5.73
N ILE A 27 14.61 7.78 6.60
CA ILE A 27 16.00 7.48 6.26
C ILE A 27 16.20 5.97 6.29
N GLN A 28 16.98 5.46 5.34
CA GLN A 28 17.34 4.05 5.25
C GLN A 28 18.79 3.84 5.67
N ALA A 29 19.05 2.73 6.35
CA ALA A 29 20.39 2.27 6.66
C ALA A 29 20.48 0.76 6.43
N GLU A 30 21.52 0.32 5.73
CA GLU A 30 21.84 -1.10 5.62
C GLU A 30 22.66 -1.56 6.83
N LYS A 31 22.32 -2.74 7.35
CA LYS A 31 23.05 -3.42 8.43
C LYS A 31 23.21 -4.89 8.11
N GLU A 32 24.27 -5.49 8.63
CA GLU A 32 24.47 -6.93 8.56
C GLU A 32 24.63 -7.49 9.97
N SER A 33 23.95 -8.59 10.26
CA SER A 33 24.09 -9.32 11.52
C SER A 33 23.83 -10.81 11.27
N GLY A 34 24.75 -11.66 11.73
CA GLY A 34 24.64 -13.11 11.54
C GLY A 34 24.57 -13.56 10.08
N GLY A 35 25.20 -12.82 9.15
CA GLY A 35 25.15 -13.11 7.71
C GLY A 35 23.84 -12.72 7.01
N ILE A 36 22.92 -12.07 7.71
CA ILE A 36 21.67 -11.55 7.14
C ILE A 36 21.81 -10.05 6.93
N LYS A 37 21.46 -9.58 5.73
CA LYS A 37 21.40 -8.16 5.39
C LYS A 37 20.02 -7.61 5.72
N PHE A 38 20.00 -6.47 6.40
CA PHE A 38 18.81 -5.75 6.81
C PHE A 38 18.81 -4.38 6.17
N GLU A 39 17.67 -3.98 5.62
CA GLU A 39 17.37 -2.60 5.33
C GLU A 39 16.51 -2.05 6.48
N ILE A 40 17.02 -1.05 7.20
CA ILE A 40 16.33 -0.43 8.33
C ILE A 40 15.82 0.93 7.91
N THR A 41 14.50 1.08 7.86
CA THR A 41 13.81 2.34 7.55
C THR A 41 13.38 3.03 8.84
N CYS A 42 13.94 4.21 9.11
CA CYS A 42 13.56 5.06 10.24
C CYS A 42 12.69 6.21 9.77
N ALA A 43 11.43 6.25 10.21
CA ALA A 43 10.44 7.29 9.91
C ALA A 43 10.01 8.01 11.21
N PRO A 44 10.74 9.05 11.67
CA PRO A 44 10.49 9.67 12.97
C PRO A 44 9.08 10.22 13.17
N ALA A 45 8.44 10.67 12.08
CA ALA A 45 7.07 11.18 12.12
C ALA A 45 6.04 10.16 12.64
N LEU A 46 6.29 8.85 12.45
CA LEU A 46 5.41 7.78 12.90
C LEU A 46 5.43 7.56 14.42
N ALA A 47 6.41 8.13 15.14
CA ALA A 47 6.44 8.06 16.61
C ALA A 47 5.25 8.81 17.25
N LYS A 48 4.72 9.83 16.56
CA LYS A 48 3.55 10.60 16.97
C LYS A 48 2.32 10.09 16.22
N LYS A 49 1.80 8.93 16.61
CA LYS A 49 0.50 8.47 16.08
C LYS A 49 -0.59 9.43 16.54
N PRO A 50 -1.58 9.76 15.69
CA PRO A 50 -2.77 10.45 16.16
C PRO A 50 -3.40 9.62 17.28
N THR A 51 -3.52 10.20 18.47
CA THR A 51 -4.33 9.63 19.54
C THR A 51 -5.77 9.69 19.05
N ASN A 52 -6.43 8.53 18.96
CA ASN A 52 -7.86 8.44 18.67
C ASN A 52 -8.64 9.06 19.83
N GLU A 53 -8.69 10.39 19.91
CA GLU A 53 -9.44 11.13 20.92
C GLU A 53 -10.93 11.24 20.56
N ASP A 54 -11.30 11.03 19.29
CA ASP A 54 -12.70 10.97 18.86
C ASP A 54 -13.16 9.53 18.55
N LYS A 55 -13.58 8.81 19.59
CA LYS A 55 -14.20 7.48 19.49
C LYS A 55 -15.66 7.50 18.97
N SER A 56 -16.11 8.60 18.38
CA SER A 56 -17.51 8.79 17.95
C SER A 56 -17.74 8.59 16.45
N GLN A 57 -16.68 8.44 15.65
CA GLN A 57 -16.83 8.13 14.22
C GLN A 57 -16.85 6.62 14.02
N GLU A 58 -17.91 6.12 13.40
CA GLU A 58 -17.96 4.74 12.89
C GLU A 58 -16.68 4.46 12.10
N LYS A 59 -16.03 3.33 12.39
CA LYS A 59 -14.85 2.88 11.65
C LYS A 59 -15.30 2.47 10.24
N VAL A 60 -15.45 3.44 9.35
CA VAL A 60 -15.74 3.21 7.94
C VAL A 60 -14.52 2.52 7.33
N ASN A 61 -14.75 1.38 6.66
CA ASN A 61 -13.70 0.69 5.93
C ASN A 61 -13.18 1.61 4.81
N PRO A 62 -11.91 2.03 4.82
CA PRO A 62 -11.37 2.99 3.86
C PRO A 62 -11.31 2.44 2.43
N PHE A 63 -11.49 1.13 2.24
CA PHE A 63 -11.40 0.46 0.96
C PHE A 63 -12.74 0.24 0.26
N LEU A 64 -13.88 0.37 0.97
CA LEU A 64 -15.21 0.23 0.37
C LEU A 64 -15.57 1.43 -0.51
N ASN A 65 -15.16 2.63 -0.11
CA ASN A 65 -15.35 3.87 -0.86
C ASN A 65 -14.02 4.65 -0.85
N PRO A 66 -13.00 4.16 -1.59
CA PRO A 66 -11.70 4.79 -1.56
C PRO A 66 -11.76 6.19 -2.19
N ASN A 67 -10.87 7.08 -1.76
CA ASN A 67 -10.70 8.36 -2.43
C ASN A 67 -10.32 8.12 -3.91
N PRO A 68 -11.09 8.64 -4.89
CA PRO A 68 -10.80 8.45 -6.31
C PRO A 68 -9.40 8.90 -6.74
N ASP A 69 -8.81 9.88 -6.04
CA ASP A 69 -7.44 10.34 -6.30
C ASP A 69 -6.39 9.27 -5.95
N LEU A 70 -6.71 8.30 -5.09
CA LEU A 70 -5.85 7.17 -4.75
C LEU A 70 -6.05 5.96 -5.68
N VAL A 71 -7.08 5.96 -6.52
CA VAL A 71 -7.35 4.85 -7.45
C VAL A 71 -6.43 4.97 -8.67
N VAL A 72 -5.54 3.99 -8.81
CA VAL A 72 -4.64 3.87 -9.97
C VAL A 72 -5.37 3.22 -11.13
N LYS A 73 -6.03 2.08 -10.87
CA LYS A 73 -6.72 1.27 -11.89
C LYS A 73 -7.81 0.43 -11.24
N GLU A 74 -8.93 0.29 -11.93
CA GLU A 74 -9.97 -0.67 -11.59
C GLU A 74 -9.77 -1.96 -12.39
N LEU A 75 -9.85 -3.10 -11.70
CA LEU A 75 -9.88 -4.44 -12.27
C LEU A 75 -11.29 -5.01 -12.12
N ASP A 76 -11.54 -6.26 -12.50
CA ASP A 76 -12.89 -6.82 -12.39
C ASP A 76 -13.34 -6.92 -10.93
N GLU A 77 -12.57 -7.64 -10.10
CA GLU A 77 -12.86 -7.89 -8.67
C GLU A 77 -12.06 -7.01 -7.71
N HIS A 78 -11.06 -6.28 -8.22
CA HIS A 78 -10.09 -5.54 -7.40
C HIS A 78 -9.96 -4.08 -7.82
N LEU A 79 -9.38 -3.30 -6.92
CA LEU A 79 -8.86 -1.97 -7.18
C LEU A 79 -7.36 -1.97 -6.88
N ILE A 80 -6.59 -1.29 -7.74
CA ILE A 80 -5.20 -0.94 -7.44
C ILE A 80 -5.21 0.47 -6.87
N LEU A 81 -4.82 0.59 -5.60
CA LEU A 81 -4.80 1.85 -4.87
C LEU A 81 -3.38 2.27 -4.52
N LEU A 82 -3.16 3.57 -4.37
CA LEU A 82 -2.01 4.12 -3.68
C LEU A 82 -2.22 4.03 -2.16
N ASN A 83 -1.17 3.66 -1.42
CA ASN A 83 -1.19 3.80 0.02
C ASN A 83 -1.23 5.29 0.42
N LYS A 84 -2.28 5.69 1.13
CA LYS A 84 -2.51 7.08 1.59
C LYS A 84 -1.35 7.62 2.44
N PHE A 85 -0.68 6.79 3.22
CA PHE A 85 0.41 7.16 4.12
C PHE A 85 1.68 6.41 3.72
N ALA A 86 2.23 6.79 2.58
CA ALA A 86 3.32 6.08 1.93
C ALA A 86 4.68 6.44 2.55
N VAL A 87 5.33 5.48 3.20
CA VAL A 87 6.76 5.59 3.59
C VAL A 87 7.66 5.36 2.37
N ILE A 88 7.32 4.35 1.56
CA ILE A 88 7.99 4.06 0.29
C ILE A 88 7.16 4.70 -0.82
N PRO A 89 7.77 5.50 -1.73
CA PRO A 89 7.07 6.05 -2.88
C PRO A 89 6.39 4.95 -3.70
N ASN A 90 5.23 5.26 -4.29
CA ASN A 90 4.49 4.33 -5.16
C ASN A 90 4.09 3.00 -4.49
N HIS A 91 3.99 2.95 -3.16
CA HIS A 91 3.47 1.79 -2.45
C HIS A 91 1.99 1.56 -2.83
N LEU A 92 1.74 0.42 -3.49
CA LEU A 92 0.42 0.01 -3.95
C LEU A 92 -0.29 -0.93 -2.98
N LEU A 93 -1.61 -0.89 -3.00
CA LEU A 93 -2.51 -1.86 -2.38
C LEU A 93 -3.36 -2.51 -3.48
N LEU A 94 -3.47 -3.83 -3.48
CA LEU A 94 -4.47 -4.56 -4.26
C LEU A 94 -5.61 -4.91 -3.32
N VAL A 95 -6.77 -4.28 -3.49
CA VAL A 95 -7.93 -4.44 -2.60
C VAL A 95 -9.10 -5.04 -3.35
N THR A 96 -9.90 -5.88 -2.69
CA THR A 96 -11.14 -6.39 -3.26
C THR A 96 -12.20 -5.30 -3.27
N LYS A 97 -13.01 -5.23 -4.34
CA LYS A 97 -14.16 -4.31 -4.41
C LYS A 97 -15.24 -4.68 -3.39
N GLU A 98 -15.45 -5.98 -3.20
CA GLU A 98 -16.33 -6.51 -2.16
C GLU A 98 -15.55 -6.64 -0.84
N GLN A 99 -16.23 -6.41 0.29
CA GLN A 99 -15.63 -6.59 1.60
C GLN A 99 -15.38 -8.08 1.86
N LYS A 100 -14.10 -8.44 1.99
CA LYS A 100 -13.65 -9.75 2.45
C LYS A 100 -12.83 -9.60 3.73
N SER A 101 -12.77 -10.65 4.55
CA SER A 101 -11.98 -10.65 5.78
C SER A 101 -10.48 -10.73 5.45
N GLN A 102 -9.66 -9.98 6.20
CA GLN A 102 -8.19 -10.07 6.14
C GLN A 102 -7.66 -11.39 6.76
N GLU A 103 -8.54 -12.23 7.30
CA GLU A 103 -8.23 -13.57 7.79
C GLU A 103 -8.52 -14.66 6.74
N GLU A 104 -9.11 -14.30 5.60
CA GLU A 104 -9.32 -15.24 4.49
C GLU A 104 -8.01 -15.52 3.74
N LEU A 105 -7.93 -16.71 3.17
CA LEU A 105 -6.80 -17.09 2.32
C LEU A 105 -6.89 -16.37 0.96
N LEU A 106 -5.73 -16.13 0.36
CA LEU A 106 -5.64 -15.64 -1.01
C LEU A 106 -6.32 -16.62 -1.98
N LEU A 107 -7.20 -16.10 -2.82
CA LEU A 107 -7.82 -16.82 -3.91
C LEU A 107 -6.92 -16.80 -5.15
N PRO A 108 -7.12 -17.73 -6.11
CA PRO A 108 -6.32 -17.77 -7.33
C PRO A 108 -6.28 -16.43 -8.09
N ASN A 109 -7.38 -15.70 -8.10
CA ASN A 109 -7.46 -14.41 -8.78
C ASN A 109 -6.62 -13.32 -8.09
N ASP A 110 -6.52 -13.34 -6.75
CA ASP A 110 -5.66 -12.42 -6.00
C ASP A 110 -4.19 -12.60 -6.39
N LEU A 111 -3.76 -13.86 -6.50
CA LEU A 111 -2.40 -14.22 -6.92
C LEU A 111 -2.14 -13.86 -8.39
N TYR A 112 -3.13 -14.09 -9.26
CA TYR A 112 -3.03 -13.77 -10.68
C TYR A 112 -2.85 -12.26 -10.92
N GLU A 113 -3.71 -11.42 -10.34
CA GLU A 113 -3.59 -9.97 -10.51
C GLU A 113 -2.33 -9.42 -9.84
N THR A 114 -1.93 -9.95 -8.68
CA THR A 114 -0.64 -9.61 -8.04
C THR A 114 0.52 -9.93 -8.97
N TYR A 115 0.55 -11.13 -9.57
CA TYR A 115 1.63 -11.52 -10.48
C TYR A 115 1.69 -10.62 -11.72
N LYS A 116 0.55 -10.26 -12.31
CA LYS A 116 0.51 -9.33 -13.44
C LYS A 116 1.08 -7.96 -13.09
N ILE A 117 0.71 -7.41 -11.93
CA ILE A 117 1.27 -6.15 -11.42
C ILE A 117 2.80 -6.23 -11.32
N LEU A 118 3.33 -7.31 -10.74
CA LEU A 118 4.77 -7.51 -10.59
C LEU A 118 5.49 -7.55 -11.96
N GLN A 119 4.89 -8.19 -12.97
CA GLN A 119 5.45 -8.24 -14.33
C GLN A 119 5.38 -6.88 -15.04
N GLU A 120 4.29 -6.15 -14.85
CA GLU A 120 4.04 -4.88 -15.55
C GLU A 120 4.84 -3.71 -14.98
N PHE A 121 5.27 -3.73 -13.72
CA PHE A 121 5.88 -2.54 -13.08
C PHE A 121 7.31 -2.22 -13.55
N GLY A 122 8.02 -3.20 -14.13
CA GLY A 122 9.33 -2.98 -14.77
C GLY A 122 10.49 -2.63 -13.83
N SER A 123 10.32 -2.74 -12.52
CA SER A 123 11.37 -2.69 -11.49
C SER A 123 11.11 -3.78 -10.44
N PRO A 124 12.13 -4.17 -9.65
CA PRO A 124 11.92 -5.13 -8.56
C PRO A 124 10.84 -4.64 -7.59
N LEU A 125 9.91 -5.54 -7.27
CA LEU A 125 8.82 -5.31 -6.33
C LEU A 125 8.71 -6.50 -5.37
N LEU A 126 8.21 -6.22 -4.18
CA LEU A 126 7.78 -7.23 -3.21
C LEU A 126 6.28 -7.10 -3.02
N ALA A 127 5.54 -8.18 -3.27
CA ALA A 127 4.16 -8.31 -2.82
C ALA A 127 4.12 -9.15 -1.54
N PHE A 128 3.30 -8.74 -0.57
CA PHE A 128 3.10 -9.46 0.68
C PHE A 128 1.64 -9.36 1.10
N TYR A 129 1.18 -10.34 1.89
CA TYR A 129 -0.17 -10.38 2.43
C TYR A 129 -0.12 -10.73 3.92
N ASN A 130 -0.57 -9.80 4.76
CA ASN A 130 -0.60 -9.96 6.20
C ASN A 130 -1.95 -10.56 6.60
N CYS A 131 -1.99 -11.87 6.87
CA CYS A 131 -3.23 -12.59 7.18
C CYS A 131 -3.37 -12.88 8.68
N GLY A 132 -4.47 -12.42 9.28
CA GLY A 132 -4.84 -12.71 10.67
C GLY A 132 -4.29 -11.74 11.73
N LYS A 133 -4.90 -11.77 12.90
CA LYS A 133 -4.62 -10.90 14.08
C LYS A 133 -3.14 -10.69 14.48
N ASN A 134 -2.24 -11.63 14.19
CA ASN A 134 -0.82 -11.53 14.58
C ASN A 134 0.11 -11.15 13.42
N SER A 135 -0.42 -10.86 12.23
CA SER A 135 0.39 -10.56 11.04
C SER A 135 0.81 -9.10 10.91
N GLY A 136 0.33 -8.22 11.80
CA GLY A 136 0.51 -6.77 11.67
C GLY A 136 -0.46 -6.10 10.69
N ALA A 137 -1.60 -6.74 10.42
CA ALA A 137 -2.71 -6.15 9.67
C ALA A 137 -3.46 -5.07 10.48
#